data_AF-A0A5C7BAU9-F1
#
_entry.id   AF-A0A5C7BAU9-F1
#
_cell.length_a   1.000
_cell.length_b   1.000
_cell.length_c   1.000
_cell.angle_alpha   90.00
_cell.angle_beta   90.00
_cell.angle_gamma   90.00
#
_symmetry.space_group_name_H-M   'P 1'
#
loop_
_entity.id
_entity.type
_entity.pdbx_description
1 polymer ?
#
loop_
_entity_poly.entity_id
_entity_poly.type
_entity_poly.pdbx_seq_one_letter_code
_entity_poly.pdbx_strand_id
1 'polypeptide(L)'
;MRFVIGFLFILLQVGSILYARFTPERFFCWAPYDTHVKFEVFVTIDERILTKQETFERYQYKIEGWEQRSIHNIFSLISQYERTYGKQDNAQVLTLYSINNHQEKEWRFEHD
;
A
#
# COMPACT_ATOMS: atom_id res chain seq x y z
N MET A 1 39.97 -17.18 13.09
CA MET A 1 38.71 -16.78 13.77
C MET A 1 38.31 -15.33 13.50
N ARG A 2 39.14 -14.32 13.82
CA ARG A 2 38.79 -12.89 13.70
C ARG A 2 38.38 -12.46 12.28
N PHE A 3 39.11 -12.92 11.26
CA PHE A 3 38.77 -12.64 9.85
C PHE A 3 37.48 -13.31 9.38
N VAL A 4 37.19 -14.52 9.87
CA VAL A 4 35.95 -15.25 9.54
C VAL A 4 34.74 -14.53 10.11
N ILE A 5 34.83 -14.06 11.35
CA ILE A 5 33.77 -13.28 12.00
C ILE A 5 33.56 -11.95 11.27
N GLY A 6 34.65 -11.24 10.91
CA GLY A 6 34.56 -10.00 10.13
C GLY A 6 33.92 -10.20 8.75
N PHE A 7 34.29 -11.27 8.04
CA PHE A 7 33.72 -11.60 6.74
C PHE A 7 32.22 -11.96 6.84
N LEU A 8 31.83 -12.75 7.83
CA LEU A 8 30.42 -13.05 8.12
C LEU A 8 29.63 -11.78 8.43
N PHE A 9 30.21 -10.84 9.18
CA PHE A 9 29.55 -9.57 9.50
C PHE A 9 29.34 -8.69 8.26
N ILE A 10 30.31 -8.65 7.34
CA ILE A 10 30.16 -7.95 6.05
C ILE A 10 29.07 -8.63 5.20
N LEU A 11 29.08 -9.97 5.10
CA LEU A 11 28.06 -10.71 4.36
C LEU A 11 26.65 -10.47 4.92
N LEU A 12 26.52 -10.45 6.25
CA LEU A 12 25.24 -10.16 6.92
C LEU A 12 24.74 -8.74 6.57
N GLN A 13 25.64 -7.74 6.56
CA GLN A 13 25.28 -6.37 6.19
C GLN A 13 24.83 -6.28 4.73
N VAL A 14 25.57 -6.89 3.80
CA VAL A 14 25.21 -6.91 2.38
C VAL A 14 23.87 -7.63 2.17
N GLY A 15 23.68 -8.77 2.81
CA GLY A 15 22.41 -9.51 2.79
C GLY A 15 21.25 -8.68 3.35
N SER A 16 21.48 -7.93 4.41
CA SER A 16 20.46 -7.04 5.01
C SER A 16 20.07 -5.89 4.07
N ILE A 17 21.04 -5.28 3.36
CA ILE A 17 20.77 -4.23 2.37
C ILE A 17 19.96 -4.78 1.19
N LEU A 18 20.33 -5.97 0.71
CA LEU A 18 19.59 -6.64 -0.37
C LEU A 18 18.17 -6.98 0.07
N TYR A 19 17.99 -7.51 1.28
CA TYR A 19 16.66 -7.80 1.84
C TYR A 19 15.82 -6.53 2.01
N ALA A 20 16.41 -5.43 2.47
CA ALA A 20 15.71 -4.17 2.68
C ALA A 20 15.11 -3.60 1.39
N ARG A 21 15.69 -3.88 0.21
CA ARG A 21 15.14 -3.46 -1.09
C ARG A 21 13.80 -4.09 -1.44
N PHE A 22 13.47 -5.22 -0.83
CA PHE A 22 12.20 -5.93 -1.04
C PHE A 22 11.19 -5.69 0.08
N THR A 23 11.58 -4.96 1.12
CA THR A 23 10.65 -4.60 2.20
C THR A 23 9.75 -3.48 1.70
N PRO A 24 8.41 -3.62 1.76
CA PRO A 24 7.50 -2.56 1.39
C PRO A 24 7.86 -1.26 2.10
N GLU A 25 7.74 -0.12 1.41
CA GLU A 25 8.05 1.18 2.00
C GLU A 25 7.31 1.34 3.32
N ARG A 26 8.07 1.62 4.38
CA ARG A 26 7.47 2.05 5.64
C ARG A 26 6.88 3.42 5.37
N PHE A 27 5.56 3.52 5.43
CA PHE A 27 4.81 4.78 5.31
C PHE A 27 4.74 5.57 6.64
N PHE A 28 5.35 5.02 7.71
CA PHE A 28 5.54 5.68 9.00
C PHE A 28 6.97 6.18 9.11
N CYS A 29 7.18 7.44 8.72
CA CYS A 29 8.45 8.14 8.84
C CYS A 29 8.26 9.45 9.61
N TRP A 30 9.30 9.88 10.33
CA TRP A 30 9.30 11.15 11.06
C TRP A 30 9.40 12.36 10.10
N ALA A 31 9.97 12.16 8.92
CA ALA A 31 10.07 13.16 7.87
C ALA A 31 8.85 13.09 6.93
N PRO A 32 8.33 14.24 6.46
CA PRO A 32 7.31 14.28 5.42
C PRO A 32 7.79 13.59 4.15
N TYR A 33 6.88 12.92 3.43
CA TYR A 33 7.20 12.42 2.09
C TYR A 33 7.34 13.59 1.14
N ASP A 34 8.35 13.52 0.27
CA ASP A 34 8.51 14.42 -0.87
C ASP A 34 7.65 13.99 -2.07
N THR A 35 7.06 12.79 -2.00
CA THR A 35 6.17 12.24 -3.02
C THR A 35 4.75 12.74 -2.87
N HIS A 36 4.15 13.18 -3.97
CA HIS A 36 2.73 13.48 -4.09
C HIS A 36 2.04 12.33 -4.82
N VAL A 37 1.08 11.69 -4.17
CA VAL A 37 0.35 10.57 -4.75
C VAL A 37 -1.06 11.04 -5.07
N LYS A 38 -1.44 11.03 -6.35
CA LYS A 38 -2.84 11.18 -6.75
C LYS A 38 -3.47 9.80 -6.84
N PHE A 39 -4.64 9.59 -6.27
CA PHE A 39 -5.30 8.29 -6.32
C PHE A 39 -6.83 8.40 -6.42
N GLU A 40 -7.45 7.33 -6.89
CA GLU A 40 -8.90 7.11 -6.89
C GLU A 40 -9.17 5.61 -6.64
N VAL A 41 -10.12 5.32 -5.75
CA VAL A 41 -10.47 3.96 -5.32
C VAL A 41 -11.87 3.61 -5.84
N PHE A 42 -11.98 2.46 -6.49
CA PHE A 42 -13.22 1.88 -6.96
C PHE A 42 -13.44 0.55 -6.26
N VAL A 43 -14.61 0.39 -5.64
CA VAL A 43 -14.99 -0.84 -4.95
C VAL A 43 -16.21 -1.43 -5.62
N THR A 44 -16.14 -2.72 -5.92
CA THR A 44 -17.24 -3.50 -6.46
C THR A 44 -17.58 -4.61 -5.47
N ILE A 45 -18.85 -4.70 -5.07
CA ILE A 45 -19.39 -5.74 -4.20
C ILE A 45 -20.57 -6.36 -4.93
N ASP A 46 -20.60 -7.68 -5.09
CA ASP A 46 -21.67 -8.40 -5.79
C ASP A 46 -22.08 -7.75 -7.12
N GLU A 47 -21.08 -7.43 -7.97
CA GLU A 47 -21.23 -6.78 -9.29
C GLU A 47 -21.77 -5.33 -9.25
N ARG A 48 -22.01 -4.77 -8.05
CA ARG A 48 -22.41 -3.38 -7.84
C ARG A 48 -21.20 -2.52 -7.48
N ILE A 49 -20.93 -1.50 -8.28
CA ILE A 49 -19.94 -0.48 -7.97
C ILE A 49 -20.49 0.43 -6.88
N LEU A 50 -19.74 0.57 -5.78
CA LEU A 50 -20.07 1.50 -4.71
C LEU A 50 -19.89 2.95 -5.17
N THR A 51 -20.78 3.81 -4.69
CA THR A 51 -20.61 5.25 -4.86
C THR A 51 -19.43 5.76 -4.03
N LYS A 52 -18.99 6.99 -4.34
CA LYS A 52 -17.93 7.68 -3.61
C LYS A 52 -18.24 7.80 -2.11
N GLN A 53 -19.50 8.11 -1.80
CA GLN A 53 -19.96 8.23 -0.42
C GLN A 53 -19.98 6.87 0.31
N GLU A 54 -20.51 5.83 -0.33
CA GLU A 54 -20.53 4.47 0.25
C GLU A 54 -19.12 3.94 0.50
N THR A 55 -18.18 4.20 -0.41
CA THR A 55 -16.79 3.80 -0.25
C THR A 55 -16.10 4.56 0.89
N PHE A 56 -16.39 5.87 1.01
CA PHE A 56 -15.90 6.68 2.13
C PHE A 56 -16.45 6.17 3.46
N GLU A 57 -17.74 5.83 3.53
CA GLU A 57 -18.37 5.30 4.73
C GLU A 57 -17.81 3.91 5.12
N ARG A 58 -17.48 3.08 4.13
CA ARG A 58 -16.87 1.76 4.36
C ARG A 58 -15.48 1.89 4.97
N TYR A 59 -14.60 2.67 4.37
CA TYR A 59 -13.19 2.77 4.79
C TYR A 59 -12.90 3.86 5.80
N GLN A 60 -13.85 4.78 6.04
CA GLN A 60 -13.68 5.97 6.89
C GLN A 60 -12.41 6.76 6.54
N TYR A 61 -12.06 6.77 5.26
CA TYR A 61 -10.84 7.40 4.73
C TYR A 61 -11.12 8.01 3.36
N LYS A 62 -10.29 8.99 2.97
CA LYS A 62 -10.37 9.58 1.63
C LYS A 62 -10.21 8.50 0.55
N ILE A 63 -11.10 8.54 -0.44
CA ILE A 63 -11.16 7.57 -1.53
C ILE A 63 -10.63 8.13 -2.86
N GLU A 64 -10.43 9.44 -2.92
CA GLU A 64 -9.84 10.11 -4.08
C GLU A 64 -9.04 11.34 -3.65
N GLY A 65 -8.21 11.84 -4.56
CA GLY A 65 -7.48 13.09 -4.39
C GLY A 65 -6.00 12.84 -4.11
N TRP A 66 -5.43 13.65 -3.21
CA TRP A 66 -4.00 13.64 -2.91
C TRP A 66 -3.68 12.93 -1.60
N GLU A 67 -2.73 12.00 -1.67
CA GLU A 67 -2.09 11.37 -0.54
C GLU A 67 -0.70 11.98 -0.31
N GLN A 68 -0.49 12.45 0.93
CA GLN A 68 0.76 13.04 1.41
C GLN A 68 1.71 11.97 1.97
N ARG A 69 1.22 10.74 2.12
CA ARG A 69 1.97 9.55 2.51
C ARG A 69 2.25 8.69 1.27
N SER A 70 3.02 7.63 1.44
CA SER A 70 3.13 6.59 0.40
C SER A 70 1.77 5.94 0.14
N ILE A 71 1.50 5.57 -1.12
CA ILE A 71 0.26 4.89 -1.55
C ILE A 71 0.00 3.60 -0.74
N HIS A 72 1.06 2.97 -0.22
CA HIS A 72 0.97 1.80 0.63
C HIS A 72 0.11 2.02 1.88
N ASN A 73 -0.05 3.26 2.36
CA ASN A 73 -0.98 3.59 3.44
C ASN A 73 -2.43 3.24 3.04
N ILE A 74 -2.84 3.61 1.81
CA ILE A 74 -4.17 3.30 1.26
C ILE A 74 -4.33 1.80 1.11
N PHE A 75 -3.35 1.13 0.51
CA PHE A 75 -3.40 -0.33 0.31
C PHE A 75 -3.51 -1.08 1.63
N SER A 76 -2.75 -0.66 2.64
CA SER A 76 -2.79 -1.27 3.97
C SER A 76 -4.15 -1.07 4.63
N LEU A 77 -4.75 0.11 4.52
CA LEU A 77 -6.05 0.42 5.12
C LEU A 77 -7.16 -0.41 4.48
N ILE A 78 -7.22 -0.44 3.14
CA ILE A 78 -8.18 -1.24 2.38
C ILE A 78 -7.99 -2.72 2.69
N SER A 79 -6.76 -3.23 2.54
CA SER A 79 -6.46 -4.65 2.79
C SER A 79 -6.80 -5.06 4.21
N GLN A 80 -6.55 -4.21 5.20
CA GLN A 80 -6.88 -4.49 6.59
C GLN A 80 -8.40 -4.57 6.77
N TYR A 81 -9.15 -3.59 6.26
CA TYR A 81 -10.60 -3.57 6.38
C TYR A 81 -11.24 -4.81 5.71
N GLU A 82 -10.84 -5.11 4.47
CA GLU A 82 -11.39 -6.25 3.73
C GLU A 82 -11.03 -7.58 4.39
N ARG A 83 -9.83 -7.71 4.97
CA ARG A 83 -9.44 -8.92 5.72
C ARG A 83 -10.14 -9.08 7.07
N THR A 84 -10.60 -7.99 7.70
CA THR A 84 -11.23 -8.04 9.03
C THR A 84 -12.75 -7.98 8.96
N TYR A 85 -13.30 -6.90 8.42
CA TYR A 85 -14.74 -6.61 8.43
C TYR A 85 -15.39 -6.98 7.10
N GLY A 86 -14.70 -6.75 5.97
CA GLY A 86 -15.22 -6.98 4.62
C GLY A 86 -15.11 -8.43 4.10
N LYS A 87 -14.65 -9.36 4.94
CA LYS A 87 -14.28 -10.73 4.52
C LYS A 87 -15.41 -11.51 3.84
N GLN A 88 -16.65 -11.18 4.16
CA GLN A 88 -17.84 -11.86 3.63
C GLN A 88 -18.44 -11.16 2.41
N ASP A 89 -18.00 -9.94 2.12
CA ASP A 89 -18.62 -9.08 1.11
C ASP A 89 -18.07 -9.35 -0.30
N ASN A 90 -17.10 -10.27 -0.45
CA ASN A 90 -16.43 -10.59 -1.72
C ASN A 90 -16.03 -9.34 -2.52
N ALA A 91 -15.57 -8.30 -1.82
CA ALA A 91 -15.24 -7.02 -2.42
C ALA A 91 -14.05 -7.15 -3.37
N GLN A 92 -14.17 -6.53 -4.54
CA GLN A 92 -13.09 -6.30 -5.49
C GLN A 92 -12.74 -4.82 -5.46
N VAL A 93 -11.48 -4.50 -5.17
CA VAL A 93 -11.03 -3.12 -5.07
C VAL A 93 -10.00 -2.82 -6.14
N LEU A 94 -10.24 -1.79 -6.92
CA LEU A 94 -9.31 -1.23 -7.90
C LEU A 94 -8.88 0.15 -7.42
N THR A 95 -7.59 0.32 -7.16
CA THR A 95 -7.00 1.63 -6.87
C THR A 95 -6.16 2.07 -8.04
N LEU A 96 -6.56 3.18 -8.66
CA LEU A 96 -5.77 3.87 -9.67
C LEU A 96 -4.92 4.93 -8.97
N TYR A 97 -3.63 4.97 -9.25
CA TYR A 97 -2.73 5.92 -8.59
C TYR A 97 -1.57 6.37 -9.49
N SER A 98 -1.13 7.61 -9.28
CA SER A 98 0.06 8.20 -9.91
C SER A 98 0.92 8.85 -8.85
N ILE A 99 2.23 8.57 -8.88
CA ILE A 99 3.22 9.16 -7.97
C ILE A 99 3.96 10.25 -8.74
N ASN A 100 4.00 11.48 -8.21
CA ASN A 100 4.70 12.63 -8.81
C ASN A 100 4.33 12.88 -10.29
N ASN A 101 3.05 12.69 -10.67
CA ASN A 101 2.57 12.79 -12.05
C ASN A 101 3.26 11.85 -13.05
N HIS A 102 3.89 10.78 -12.57
CA HIS A 102 4.35 9.69 -13.44
C HIS A 102 3.18 8.85 -13.95
N GLN A 103 3.48 7.82 -14.75
CA GLN A 103 2.47 6.93 -15.31
C GLN A 103 1.53 6.38 -14.22
N GLU A 104 0.25 6.37 -14.58
CA GLU A 104 -0.80 5.80 -13.76
C GLU A 104 -0.57 4.30 -13.62
N LYS A 105 -0.71 3.81 -12.39
CA LYS A 105 -0.58 2.43 -12.02
C LYS A 105 -1.89 1.98 -11.39
N GLU A 106 -2.15 0.70 -11.53
CA GLU A 106 -3.29 0.05 -10.91
C GLU A 106 -2.82 -0.89 -9.81
N TRP A 107 -3.56 -0.90 -8.71
CA TRP A 107 -3.46 -1.91 -7.67
C TRP A 107 -4.82 -2.54 -7.49
N ARG A 108 -4.85 -3.88 -7.45
CA ARG A 108 -6.06 -4.67 -7.30
C ARG A 108 -6.00 -5.46 -6.00
N PHE A 109 -7.10 -5.44 -5.27
CA PHE A 109 -7.34 -6.33 -4.15
C PHE A 109 -8.52 -7.22 -4.49
N GLU A 110 -8.29 -8.52 -4.39
CA GLU A 110 -9.27 -9.57 -4.56
C GLU A 110 -9.17 -10.49 -3.34
N HIS A 111 -10.31 -11.02 -2.90
CA HIS A 111 -10.33 -12.04 -1.86
C HIS A 111 -9.79 -13.36 -2.42
N ASP A 112 -8.87 -14.00 -1.69
CA ASP A 112 -8.38 -15.37 -1.96
C ASP A 112 -9.43 -16.45 -1.62
#